data_AF-A0A3N4I3N1-F1
#
_entry.id   AF-A0A3N4I3N1-F1
#
_cell.length_a   1.000
_cell.length_b   1.000
_cell.length_c   1.000
_cell.angle_alpha   90.00
_cell.angle_beta   90.00
_cell.angle_gamma   90.00
#
_symmetry.space_group_name_H-M   'P 1'
#
loop_
_entity.id
_entity.type
_entity.pdbx_description
1 polymer ?
#
loop_
_entity_poly.entity_id
_entity_poly.type
_entity_poly.pdbx_seq_one_letter_code
_entity_poly.pdbx_strand_id
1 'polypeptide(L)'
;MTALTEQQWAVFRLIVLEPLESFRKQTRLSPYSKTYKATLSKLTLQSERQLSNTTTPNEYNGSLRTIIQYLEEIPPDLRPSVHRHVALYCHRLDPFLFNTHWAANQSQCTEVLKTEVEDLYLYRIPKLWSPTSQLARRHRAGLLREEQVQLLVTAERAFADELGAIIDTKVDAGTDSTLRSLTKVYICVTRYWLLLSKFLLSEQFRSEALESKLLKYLGEEEVNEELLEKLDRANWEFQVNRPLLKGMLPSK
;
A
#
# COMPACT_ATOMS: atom_id res chain seq x y z
N MET A 1 -8.23 -20.11 -9.61
CA MET A 1 -8.63 -19.17 -8.54
C MET A 1 -10.07 -19.43 -8.19
N THR A 2 -10.39 -19.59 -6.91
CA THR A 2 -11.77 -19.71 -6.43
C THR A 2 -12.51 -18.39 -6.65
N ALA A 3 -13.81 -18.42 -6.92
CA ALA A 3 -14.62 -17.20 -6.95
C ALA A 3 -14.72 -16.60 -5.54
N LEU A 4 -14.89 -15.27 -5.43
CA LEU A 4 -15.22 -14.63 -4.16
C LEU A 4 -16.63 -15.05 -3.72
N THR A 5 -16.83 -15.23 -2.42
CA THR A 5 -18.18 -15.39 -1.84
C THR A 5 -18.96 -14.08 -1.94
N GLU A 6 -20.30 -14.12 -1.78
CA GLU A 6 -21.13 -12.89 -1.75
C GLU A 6 -20.69 -11.93 -0.64
N GLN A 7 -20.34 -12.46 0.54
CA GLN A 7 -19.83 -11.66 1.65
C GLN A 7 -18.49 -10.99 1.30
N GLN A 8 -17.56 -11.73 0.69
CA GLN A 8 -16.28 -11.20 0.23
C GLN A 8 -16.47 -10.12 -0.85
N TRP A 9 -17.40 -10.33 -1.78
CA TRP A 9 -17.78 -9.33 -2.77
C TRP A 9 -18.36 -8.08 -2.14
N ALA A 10 -19.21 -8.22 -1.12
CA ALA A 10 -19.77 -7.08 -0.40
C ALA A 10 -18.66 -6.24 0.27
N VAL A 11 -17.70 -6.88 0.95
CA VAL A 11 -16.56 -6.17 1.55
C VAL A 11 -15.72 -5.46 0.49
N PHE A 12 -15.40 -6.15 -0.62
CA PHE A 12 -14.61 -5.53 -1.68
C PHE A 12 -15.32 -4.33 -2.32
N ARG A 13 -16.63 -4.44 -2.58
CA ARG A 13 -17.44 -3.32 -3.09
C ARG A 13 -17.47 -2.16 -2.11
N LEU A 14 -17.64 -2.42 -0.81
CA LEU A 14 -17.62 -1.37 0.21
C LEU A 14 -16.31 -0.59 0.17
N ILE A 15 -15.16 -1.29 0.10
CA ILE A 15 -13.85 -0.64 0.01
C ILE A 15 -13.73 0.19 -1.27
N VAL A 16 -14.08 -0.38 -2.44
CA VAL A 16 -13.93 0.31 -3.73
C VAL A 16 -14.89 1.50 -3.89
N LEU A 17 -16.09 1.43 -3.31
CA LEU A 17 -17.11 2.48 -3.41
C LEU A 17 -17.02 3.55 -2.32
N GLU A 18 -16.25 3.32 -1.25
CA GLU A 18 -16.11 4.26 -0.13
C GLU A 18 -15.80 5.71 -0.57
N PRO A 19 -14.85 5.98 -1.50
CA PRO A 19 -14.55 7.36 -1.90
C PRO A 19 -15.72 8.01 -2.63
N LEU A 20 -16.43 7.23 -3.46
CA LEU A 20 -17.60 7.70 -4.20
C LEU A 20 -18.75 8.06 -3.25
N GLU A 21 -19.00 7.22 -2.25
CA GLU A 21 -20.01 7.49 -1.23
C GLU A 21 -19.65 8.66 -0.32
N SER A 22 -18.39 8.72 0.12
CA SER A 22 -17.87 9.81 0.95
C SER A 22 -17.96 11.14 0.22
N PHE A 23 -17.59 11.19 -1.06
CA PHE A 23 -17.74 12.37 -1.90
C PHE A 23 -19.21 12.83 -1.96
N ARG A 24 -20.15 11.91 -2.21
CA ARG A 24 -21.59 12.22 -2.26
C ARG A 24 -22.12 12.77 -0.93
N LYS A 25 -21.65 12.24 0.21
CA LYS A 25 -22.13 12.62 1.55
C LYS A 25 -21.51 13.93 2.06
N GLN A 26 -20.23 14.17 1.80
CA GLN A 26 -19.46 15.23 2.45
C GLN A 26 -19.30 16.49 1.59
N THR A 27 -19.49 16.38 0.27
CA THR A 27 -19.25 17.52 -0.61
C THR A 27 -20.31 18.61 -0.43
N ARG A 28 -19.85 19.84 -0.18
CA ARG A 28 -20.69 21.04 -0.18
C ARG A 28 -20.92 21.60 -1.59
N LEU A 29 -20.30 20.99 -2.60
CA LEU A 29 -20.44 21.43 -3.98
C LEU A 29 -21.88 21.19 -4.46
N SER A 30 -22.41 22.16 -5.18
CA SER A 30 -23.68 21.98 -5.87
C SER A 30 -23.58 20.81 -6.86
N PRO A 31 -24.57 19.89 -6.89
CA PRO A 31 -24.66 18.81 -7.88
C PRO A 31 -24.66 19.32 -9.32
N TYR A 32 -25.02 20.59 -9.53
CA TYR A 32 -25.04 21.23 -10.83
C TYR A 32 -23.69 21.82 -11.25
N SER A 33 -22.73 21.95 -10.32
CA SER A 33 -21.41 22.51 -10.62
C SER A 33 -20.60 21.58 -11.54
N LYS A 34 -19.81 22.18 -12.44
CA LYS A 34 -18.93 21.45 -13.36
C LYS A 34 -17.90 20.61 -12.59
N THR A 35 -17.33 21.15 -11.51
CA THR A 35 -16.36 20.46 -10.66
C THR A 35 -16.97 19.23 -10.00
N TYR A 36 -18.18 19.33 -9.43
CA TYR A 36 -18.86 18.17 -8.84
C TYR A 36 -19.03 17.04 -9.85
N LYS A 37 -19.55 17.37 -11.04
CA LYS A 37 -19.79 16.37 -12.10
C LYS A 37 -18.50 15.72 -12.58
N ALA A 38 -17.42 16.49 -12.74
CA ALA A 38 -16.13 15.98 -13.16
C ALA A 38 -15.52 15.02 -12.12
N THR A 39 -15.52 15.41 -10.84
CA THR A 39 -15.02 14.56 -9.76
C THR A 39 -15.86 13.29 -9.61
N LEU A 40 -17.19 13.41 -9.65
CA LEU A 40 -18.09 12.26 -9.58
C LEU A 40 -17.83 11.28 -10.74
N SER A 41 -17.72 11.78 -11.96
CA SER A 41 -17.44 10.95 -13.14
C SER A 41 -16.10 10.24 -13.03
N LYS A 42 -15.05 10.91 -12.51
CA LYS A 42 -13.73 10.30 -12.30
C LYS A 42 -13.80 9.16 -11.29
N LEU A 43 -14.44 9.38 -10.15
CA LEU A 43 -14.60 8.37 -9.10
C LEU A 43 -15.44 7.19 -9.60
N THR A 44 -16.55 7.45 -10.31
CA THR A 44 -17.38 6.39 -10.89
C THR A 44 -16.60 5.53 -11.87
N LEU A 45 -15.87 6.14 -12.82
CA LEU A 45 -15.07 5.39 -13.79
C LEU A 45 -13.98 4.55 -13.10
N GLN A 46 -13.34 5.09 -12.06
CA GLN A 46 -12.35 4.37 -11.27
C GLN A 46 -12.96 3.16 -10.56
N SER A 47 -14.08 3.34 -9.86
CA SER A 47 -14.77 2.24 -9.18
C SER A 47 -15.28 1.19 -10.16
N GLU A 48 -15.83 1.60 -11.31
CA GLU A 48 -16.27 0.68 -12.37
C GLU A 48 -15.10 -0.14 -12.91
N ARG A 49 -13.95 0.48 -13.16
CA ARG A 49 -12.72 -0.22 -13.58
C ARG A 49 -12.33 -1.29 -12.57
N GLN A 50 -12.27 -0.94 -11.29
CA GLN A 50 -11.86 -1.83 -10.20
C GLN A 50 -12.86 -2.95 -9.92
N LEU A 51 -14.16 -2.72 -10.17
CA LEU A 51 -15.22 -3.73 -10.02
C LEU A 51 -15.50 -4.52 -11.30
N SER A 52 -14.97 -4.09 -12.45
CA SER A 52 -15.27 -4.74 -13.73
C SER A 52 -14.74 -6.18 -13.74
N ASN A 53 -15.67 -7.12 -13.92
CA ASN A 53 -15.36 -8.54 -14.16
C ASN A 53 -15.00 -8.81 -15.64
N THR A 54 -15.10 -7.79 -16.51
CA THR A 54 -15.20 -7.91 -17.97
C THR A 54 -13.92 -7.55 -18.72
N THR A 55 -12.95 -6.88 -18.09
CA THR A 55 -11.59 -6.91 -18.64
C THR A 55 -11.09 -8.33 -18.42
N THR A 56 -10.58 -8.96 -19.50
CA THR A 56 -9.80 -10.22 -19.48
C THR A 56 -9.11 -10.40 -18.13
N PRO A 57 -9.05 -11.61 -17.52
CA PRO A 57 -8.46 -11.83 -16.20
C PRO A 57 -7.02 -11.31 -16.15
N ASN A 58 -6.89 -10.01 -15.95
CA ASN A 58 -5.66 -9.30 -15.76
C ASN A 58 -5.28 -9.68 -14.34
N GLU A 59 -4.04 -10.13 -14.20
CA GLU A 59 -3.43 -10.55 -12.94
C GLU A 59 -3.74 -9.57 -11.79
N TYR A 60 -3.91 -8.27 -12.12
CA TYR A 60 -4.42 -7.19 -11.27
C TYR A 60 -5.66 -7.55 -10.43
N ASN A 61 -6.75 -7.99 -11.06
CA ASN A 61 -7.98 -8.38 -10.33
C ASN A 61 -7.76 -9.68 -9.55
N GLY A 62 -6.82 -10.51 -10.00
CA GLY A 62 -6.45 -11.74 -9.32
C GLY A 62 -5.90 -11.45 -7.92
N SER A 63 -4.91 -10.57 -7.82
CA SER A 63 -4.22 -10.29 -6.57
C SER A 63 -5.11 -9.61 -5.52
N LEU A 64 -5.91 -8.61 -5.91
CA LEU A 64 -6.87 -7.98 -4.99
C LEU A 64 -7.91 -8.99 -4.47
N ARG A 65 -8.43 -9.86 -5.35
CA ARG A 65 -9.35 -10.93 -4.93
C ARG A 65 -8.67 -11.88 -3.95
N THR A 66 -7.41 -12.24 -4.19
CA THR A 66 -6.63 -13.08 -3.28
C THR A 66 -6.49 -12.44 -1.89
N ILE A 67 -6.24 -11.13 -1.80
CA ILE A 67 -6.24 -10.42 -0.50
C ILE A 67 -7.60 -10.55 0.19
N ILE A 68 -8.69 -10.27 -0.54
CA ILE A 68 -10.06 -10.34 -0.01
C ILE A 68 -10.41 -11.75 0.45
N GLN A 69 -9.97 -12.79 -0.26
CA GLN A 69 -10.17 -14.19 0.15
C GLN A 69 -9.51 -14.50 1.50
N TYR A 70 -8.35 -13.90 1.76
CA TYR A 70 -7.63 -14.12 3.01
C TYR A 70 -8.22 -13.35 4.20
N LEU A 71 -9.10 -12.37 4.00
CA LEU A 71 -9.64 -11.54 5.09
C LEU A 71 -10.27 -12.34 6.23
N GLU A 72 -10.95 -13.45 5.92
CA GLU A 72 -11.59 -14.29 6.95
C GLU A 72 -10.55 -15.02 7.81
N GLU A 73 -9.39 -15.34 7.24
CA GLU A 73 -8.30 -16.04 7.92
C GLU A 73 -7.35 -15.11 8.69
N ILE A 74 -7.39 -13.82 8.37
CA ILE A 74 -6.62 -12.79 9.05
C ILE A 74 -7.17 -12.58 10.47
N PRO A 75 -6.29 -12.44 11.47
CA PRO A 75 -6.69 -12.11 12.84
C PRO A 75 -7.68 -10.94 12.86
N PRO A 76 -8.81 -11.04 13.58
CA PRO A 76 -9.85 -10.00 13.58
C PRO A 76 -9.29 -8.59 13.80
N ASP A 77 -8.33 -8.43 14.71
CA ASP A 77 -7.71 -7.15 15.07
C ASP A 77 -6.86 -6.54 13.95
N LEU A 78 -6.41 -7.35 12.98
CA LEU A 78 -5.64 -6.91 11.82
C LEU A 78 -6.52 -6.63 10.59
N ARG A 79 -7.77 -7.09 10.57
CA ARG A 79 -8.68 -6.87 9.42
C ARG A 79 -8.85 -5.39 9.08
N PRO A 80 -9.01 -4.45 10.04
CA PRO A 80 -9.07 -3.02 9.72
C PRO A 80 -7.82 -2.51 9.01
N SER A 81 -6.63 -2.98 9.39
CA SER A 81 -5.38 -2.59 8.72
C SER A 81 -5.28 -3.18 7.32
N VAL A 82 -5.74 -4.42 7.10
CA VAL A 82 -5.79 -4.99 5.75
C VAL A 82 -6.81 -4.26 4.87
N HIS A 83 -7.96 -3.86 5.43
CA HIS A 83 -8.93 -3.03 4.72
C HIS A 83 -8.31 -1.69 4.28
N ARG A 84 -7.58 -1.02 5.18
CA ARG A 84 -6.86 0.22 4.84
C ARG A 84 -5.78 0.01 3.80
N HIS A 85 -5.05 -1.10 3.85
CA HIS A 85 -4.08 -1.43 2.82
C HIS A 85 -4.74 -1.59 1.44
N VAL A 86 -5.85 -2.33 1.36
CA VAL A 86 -6.61 -2.46 0.10
C VAL A 86 -7.19 -1.11 -0.34
N ALA A 87 -7.72 -0.30 0.59
CA ALA A 87 -8.22 1.03 0.31
C ALA A 87 -7.12 1.96 -0.22
N LEU A 88 -5.95 1.98 0.41
CA LEU A 88 -4.80 2.78 -0.01
C LEU A 88 -4.38 2.42 -1.44
N TYR A 89 -4.38 1.13 -1.77
CA TYR A 89 -4.14 0.69 -3.14
C TYR A 89 -5.19 1.24 -4.10
N CYS A 90 -6.46 0.93 -3.85
CA CYS A 90 -7.55 1.27 -4.75
C CYS A 90 -7.74 2.79 -4.91
N HIS A 91 -7.54 3.55 -3.84
CA HIS A 91 -7.90 4.96 -3.81
C HIS A 91 -6.74 5.88 -4.13
N ARG A 92 -5.50 5.46 -3.87
CA ARG A 92 -4.31 6.31 -4.03
C ARG A 92 -3.29 5.72 -4.99
N LEU A 93 -2.83 4.49 -4.73
CA LEU A 93 -1.70 3.93 -5.49
C LEU A 93 -2.07 3.56 -6.93
N ASP A 94 -3.17 2.84 -7.16
CA ASP A 94 -3.63 2.47 -8.50
C ASP A 94 -3.88 3.71 -9.39
N PRO A 95 -4.61 4.75 -8.93
CA PRO A 95 -4.71 6.00 -9.68
C PRO A 95 -3.36 6.66 -9.98
N PHE A 96 -2.42 6.64 -9.04
CA PHE A 96 -1.08 7.18 -9.24
C PHE A 96 -0.31 6.40 -10.33
N LEU A 97 -0.29 5.08 -10.27
CA LEU A 97 0.36 4.20 -11.25
C LEU A 97 -0.29 4.31 -12.64
N PHE A 98 -1.62 4.47 -12.68
CA PHE A 98 -2.34 4.69 -13.92
C PHE A 98 -2.05 6.06 -14.55
N ASN A 99 -2.06 7.14 -13.75
CA ASN A 99 -1.82 8.49 -14.29
C ASN A 99 -0.39 8.67 -14.80
N THR A 100 0.58 7.93 -14.23
CA THR A 100 1.95 7.91 -14.75
C THR A 100 2.08 7.22 -16.12
N HIS A 101 1.05 6.50 -16.60
CA HIS A 101 0.98 5.92 -17.95
C HIS A 101 0.75 6.98 -19.05
N TRP A 102 0.07 8.08 -18.74
CA TRP A 102 -0.33 9.07 -19.75
C TRP A 102 0.72 10.14 -20.04
N ALA A 103 1.88 10.10 -19.37
CA ALA A 103 3.00 10.97 -19.70
C ALA A 103 3.64 10.50 -21.02
N ALA A 104 3.54 11.32 -22.07
CA ALA A 104 3.80 10.97 -23.48
C ALA A 104 5.19 10.40 -23.85
N ASN A 105 6.12 10.25 -22.89
CA ASN A 105 7.47 9.73 -23.08
C ASN A 105 7.84 8.73 -21.97
N GLN A 106 7.09 7.64 -21.85
CA GLN A 106 7.42 6.63 -20.86
C GLN A 106 8.73 5.92 -21.23
N SER A 107 9.72 6.04 -20.36
CA SER A 107 10.91 5.19 -20.44
C SER A 107 10.55 3.77 -20.03
N GLN A 108 11.20 2.76 -20.63
CA GLN A 108 11.10 1.36 -20.20
C GLN A 108 11.34 1.20 -18.68
N CYS A 109 12.20 2.06 -18.11
CA CYS A 109 12.46 2.10 -16.68
C CYS A 109 11.22 2.42 -15.84
N THR A 110 10.34 3.30 -16.33
CA THR A 110 9.10 3.66 -15.62
C THR A 110 8.17 2.47 -15.54
N GLU A 111 8.00 1.72 -16.63
CA GLU A 111 7.14 0.54 -16.65
C GLU A 111 7.67 -0.57 -15.76
N VAL A 112 8.98 -0.85 -15.79
CA VAL A 112 9.61 -1.83 -14.88
C VAL A 112 9.35 -1.47 -13.41
N LEU A 113 9.53 -0.21 -13.02
CA LEU A 113 9.28 0.21 -11.64
C LEU A 113 7.81 0.10 -11.24
N LYS A 114 6.87 0.37 -12.16
CA LYS A 114 5.44 0.16 -11.87
C LYS A 114 5.15 -1.31 -11.61
N THR A 115 5.60 -2.20 -12.49
CA THR A 115 5.41 -3.64 -12.32
C THR A 115 6.01 -4.12 -11.01
N GLU A 116 7.20 -3.64 -10.62
CA GLU A 116 7.80 -3.97 -9.33
C GLU A 116 7.01 -3.43 -8.13
N VAL A 117 6.48 -2.20 -8.22
CA VAL A 117 5.60 -1.64 -7.18
C VAL A 117 4.33 -2.48 -7.04
N GLU A 118 3.70 -2.83 -8.17
CA GLU A 118 2.50 -3.66 -8.19
C GLU A 118 2.77 -5.07 -7.63
N ASP A 119 3.85 -5.73 -8.05
CA ASP A 119 4.25 -7.05 -7.53
C ASP A 119 4.49 -6.99 -6.02
N LEU A 120 5.25 -6.00 -5.53
CA LEU A 120 5.50 -5.87 -4.11
C LEU A 120 4.20 -5.64 -3.32
N TYR A 121 3.37 -4.70 -3.78
CA TYR A 121 2.18 -4.27 -3.07
C TYR A 121 1.05 -5.29 -3.13
N LEU A 122 0.74 -5.80 -4.32
CA LEU A 122 -0.40 -6.70 -4.54
C LEU A 122 -0.09 -8.18 -4.33
N TYR A 123 1.17 -8.59 -4.42
CA TYR A 123 1.53 -10.00 -4.33
C TYR A 123 2.38 -10.29 -3.10
N ARG A 124 3.53 -9.62 -2.92
CA ARG A 124 4.48 -9.99 -1.87
C ARG A 124 4.00 -9.64 -0.46
N ILE A 125 3.42 -8.46 -0.26
CA ILE A 125 2.88 -8.06 1.05
C ILE A 125 1.68 -8.93 1.43
N PRO A 126 0.66 -9.12 0.57
CA PRO A 126 -0.47 -10.02 0.84
C PRO A 126 -0.10 -11.46 1.18
N LYS A 127 0.98 -11.98 0.58
CA LYS A 127 1.47 -13.32 0.92
C LYS A 127 1.88 -13.45 2.38
N LEU A 128 2.22 -12.35 3.06
CA LEU A 128 2.50 -12.31 4.49
C LEU A 128 1.24 -12.46 5.36
N TRP A 129 0.05 -12.33 4.77
CA TRP A 129 -1.25 -12.59 5.41
C TRP A 129 -1.89 -13.90 4.95
N SER A 130 -1.26 -14.60 4.02
CA SER A 130 -1.79 -15.85 3.48
C SER A 130 -2.06 -16.92 4.57
N PRO A 131 -2.93 -17.89 4.30
CA PRO A 131 -3.22 -19.04 5.17
C PRO A 131 -1.97 -19.78 5.68
N THR A 132 -0.89 -19.73 4.89
CA THR A 132 0.38 -20.43 5.14
C THR A 132 1.45 -19.52 5.74
N SER A 133 1.15 -18.23 5.94
CA SER A 133 2.06 -17.25 6.54
C SER A 133 2.36 -17.55 8.01
N GLN A 134 3.49 -17.04 8.50
CA GLN A 134 3.84 -17.13 9.93
C GLN A 134 2.82 -16.41 10.81
N LEU A 135 2.26 -15.31 10.33
CA LEU A 135 1.21 -14.58 11.03
C LEU A 135 -0.03 -15.45 11.26
N ALA A 136 -0.54 -16.08 10.19
CA ALA A 136 -1.70 -16.96 10.27
C ALA A 136 -1.42 -18.18 11.16
N ARG A 137 -0.22 -18.77 11.06
CA ARG A 137 0.21 -19.88 11.92
C ARG A 137 0.23 -19.50 13.40
N ARG A 138 0.81 -18.34 13.76
CA ARG A 138 0.84 -17.84 15.14
C ARG A 138 -0.57 -17.61 15.68
N HIS A 139 -1.43 -16.97 14.89
CA HIS A 139 -2.80 -16.71 15.29
C HIS A 139 -3.59 -17.99 15.57
N ARG A 140 -3.58 -18.95 14.64
CA ARG A 140 -4.28 -20.24 14.84
C ARG A 140 -3.76 -21.04 16.03
N ALA A 141 -2.49 -20.87 16.38
CA ALA A 141 -1.88 -21.50 17.55
C ALA A 141 -2.10 -20.73 18.86
N GLY A 142 -2.77 -19.57 18.83
CA GLY A 142 -2.91 -18.70 20.02
C GLY A 142 -1.59 -18.07 20.48
N LEU A 143 -0.61 -17.96 19.58
CA LEU A 143 0.74 -17.43 19.86
C LEU A 143 0.94 -16.00 19.32
N LEU A 144 -0.08 -15.39 18.72
CA LEU A 144 -0.03 -14.02 18.27
C LEU A 144 -0.37 -13.09 19.44
N ARG A 145 0.64 -12.40 19.97
CA ARG A 145 0.47 -11.47 21.10
C ARG A 145 -0.17 -10.15 20.66
N GLU A 146 -0.79 -9.48 21.61
CA GLU A 146 -1.42 -8.18 21.39
C GLU A 146 -0.39 -7.14 20.91
N GLU A 147 0.80 -7.11 21.51
CA GLU A 147 1.86 -6.17 21.15
C GLU A 147 2.34 -6.38 19.71
N GLN A 148 2.38 -7.63 19.23
CA GLN A 148 2.72 -7.92 17.84
C GLN A 148 1.66 -7.39 16.88
N VAL A 149 0.37 -7.53 17.23
CA VAL A 149 -0.74 -6.96 16.47
C VAL A 149 -0.61 -5.43 16.44
N GLN A 150 -0.41 -4.80 17.60
CA GLN A 150 -0.26 -3.35 17.69
C GLN A 150 0.92 -2.84 16.85
N LEU A 151 2.08 -3.51 16.88
CA LEU A 151 3.23 -3.15 16.05
C LEU A 151 2.92 -3.24 14.55
N LEU A 152 2.21 -4.28 14.12
CA LEU A 152 1.80 -4.44 12.72
C LEU A 152 0.82 -3.35 12.29
N VAL A 153 -0.14 -3.00 13.15
CA VAL A 153 -1.10 -1.92 12.91
C VAL A 153 -0.37 -0.57 12.81
N THR A 154 0.55 -0.28 13.72
CA THR A 154 1.33 0.97 13.72
C THR A 154 2.23 1.06 12.48
N ALA A 155 2.90 -0.04 12.11
CA ALA A 155 3.73 -0.09 10.92
C ALA A 155 2.91 0.13 9.63
N GLU A 156 1.71 -0.45 9.54
CA GLU A 156 0.82 -0.23 8.40
C GLU A 156 0.32 1.21 8.31
N ARG A 157 -0.03 1.83 9.44
CA ARG A 157 -0.41 3.26 9.49
C ARG A 157 0.70 4.17 9.01
N ALA A 158 1.89 4.02 9.60
CA ALA A 158 3.05 4.81 9.24
C ALA A 158 3.40 4.66 7.75
N PHE A 159 3.33 3.43 7.22
CA PHE A 159 3.49 3.18 5.80
C PHE A 159 2.41 3.86 4.94
N ALA A 160 1.14 3.79 5.35
CA ALA A 160 0.05 4.41 4.62
C ALA A 160 0.16 5.93 4.57
N ASP A 161 0.56 6.54 5.69
CA ASP A 161 0.78 7.98 5.82
C ASP A 161 1.98 8.43 4.96
N GLU A 162 3.12 7.73 5.05
CA GLU A 162 4.32 8.02 4.24
C GLU A 162 4.02 7.87 2.74
N LEU A 163 3.42 6.76 2.32
CA LEU A 163 3.08 6.53 0.92
C LEU A 163 2.06 7.55 0.40
N GLY A 164 1.08 7.90 1.23
CA GLY A 164 0.12 8.96 0.93
C GLY A 164 0.80 10.31 0.68
N ALA A 165 1.71 10.71 1.56
CA ALA A 165 2.47 11.96 1.43
C ALA A 165 3.35 11.96 0.17
N ILE A 166 3.97 10.83 -0.18
CA ILE A 166 4.75 10.69 -1.42
C ILE A 166 3.86 10.87 -2.65
N ILE A 167 2.68 10.25 -2.67
CA ILE A 167 1.73 10.34 -3.79
C ILE A 167 1.13 11.75 -3.92
N ASP A 168 0.87 12.42 -2.80
CA ASP A 168 0.27 13.76 -2.77
C ASP A 168 1.26 14.87 -3.11
N THR A 169 2.56 14.59 -3.03
CA THR A 169 3.59 15.54 -3.45
C THR A 169 3.39 15.85 -4.93
N LYS A 170 3.10 17.11 -5.26
CA LYS A 170 2.85 17.55 -6.64
C LYS A 170 4.00 17.10 -7.55
N VAL A 171 3.68 16.22 -8.49
CA VAL A 171 4.61 15.85 -9.55
C VAL A 171 4.67 17.04 -10.51
N ASP A 172 5.76 17.80 -10.47
CA ASP A 172 6.03 18.84 -11.46
C ASP A 172 5.91 18.22 -12.85
N ALA A 173 5.38 18.94 -13.84
CA ALA A 173 5.20 18.41 -15.19
C ALA A 173 6.57 18.18 -15.85
N GLY A 174 7.10 16.95 -15.74
CA GLY A 174 8.39 16.54 -16.29
C GLY A 174 8.58 15.02 -16.23
N THR A 175 9.36 14.47 -17.15
CA THR A 175 9.67 13.02 -17.16
C THR A 175 10.51 12.63 -15.93
N ASP A 176 11.50 13.46 -15.58
CA ASP A 176 12.41 13.20 -14.45
C ASP A 176 11.69 13.25 -13.10
N SER A 177 10.69 14.10 -12.95
CA SER A 177 9.89 14.19 -11.72
C SER A 177 8.99 12.96 -11.55
N THR A 178 8.46 12.42 -12.66
CA THR A 178 7.65 11.20 -12.65
C THR A 178 8.48 10.00 -12.22
N LEU A 179 9.64 9.78 -12.84
CA LEU A 179 10.54 8.69 -12.48
C LEU A 179 10.98 8.80 -11.02
N ARG A 180 11.38 10.00 -10.57
CA ARG A 180 11.76 10.24 -9.17
C ARG A 180 10.64 9.92 -8.19
N SER A 181 9.40 10.31 -8.50
CA SER A 181 8.24 10.05 -7.64
C SER A 181 7.96 8.54 -7.55
N LEU A 182 8.02 7.84 -8.68
CA LEU A 182 7.86 6.39 -8.71
C LEU A 182 8.98 5.66 -7.97
N THR A 183 10.23 6.13 -8.07
CA THR A 183 11.35 5.59 -7.27
C THR A 183 11.11 5.77 -5.77
N LYS A 184 10.58 6.91 -5.32
CA LYS A 184 10.21 7.11 -3.91
C LYS A 184 9.13 6.13 -3.45
N VAL A 185 8.08 5.93 -4.26
CA VAL A 185 7.03 4.94 -4.00
C VAL A 185 7.64 3.53 -3.90
N TYR A 186 8.45 3.13 -4.87
CA TYR A 186 9.13 1.83 -4.87
C TYR A 186 9.97 1.61 -3.60
N ILE A 187 10.74 2.61 -3.19
CA ILE A 187 11.57 2.52 -1.98
C ILE A 187 10.69 2.40 -0.73
N CYS A 188 9.64 3.21 -0.60
CA CYS A 188 8.69 3.14 0.52
C CYS A 188 8.04 1.75 0.63
N VAL A 189 7.50 1.22 -0.47
CA VAL A 189 6.89 -0.12 -0.51
C VAL A 189 7.91 -1.22 -0.19
N THR A 190 9.13 -1.11 -0.73
CA THR A 190 10.21 -2.07 -0.46
C THR A 190 10.63 -2.06 1.01
N ARG A 191 10.79 -0.87 1.62
CA ARG A 191 11.12 -0.73 3.05
C ARG A 191 10.06 -1.39 3.91
N TYR A 192 8.78 -1.12 3.63
CA TYR A 192 7.67 -1.72 4.37
C TYR A 192 7.65 -3.25 4.24
N TRP A 193 7.80 -3.78 3.02
CA TRP A 193 7.90 -5.22 2.81
C TRP A 193 9.08 -5.86 3.58
N LEU A 194 10.24 -5.20 3.59
CA LEU A 194 11.40 -5.68 4.36
C LEU A 194 11.15 -5.62 5.87
N LEU A 195 10.57 -4.53 6.38
CA LEU A 195 10.18 -4.40 7.78
C LEU A 195 9.26 -5.55 8.22
N LEU A 196 8.24 -5.85 7.42
CA LEU A 196 7.34 -6.97 7.71
C LEU A 196 8.07 -8.31 7.62
N SER A 197 8.69 -8.61 6.48
CA SER A 197 9.20 -9.97 6.18
C SER A 197 10.50 -10.33 6.91
N LYS A 198 11.35 -9.35 7.21
CA LYS A 198 12.67 -9.58 7.83
C LYS A 198 12.69 -9.27 9.32
N PHE A 199 11.75 -8.46 9.81
CA PHE A 199 11.71 -8.05 11.20
C PHE A 199 10.42 -8.49 11.89
N LEU A 200 9.30 -7.81 11.68
CA LEU A 200 8.07 -7.99 12.49
C LEU A 200 7.47 -9.40 12.38
N LEU A 201 7.49 -10.00 11.19
CA LEU A 201 6.96 -11.34 10.93
C LEU A 201 8.07 -12.41 10.85
N SER A 202 9.30 -12.06 11.24
CA SER A 202 10.40 -13.01 11.29
C SER A 202 10.16 -14.08 12.36
N GLU A 203 10.53 -15.33 12.07
CA GLU A 203 10.51 -16.40 13.06
C GLU A 203 11.45 -16.13 14.24
N GLN A 204 12.46 -15.29 14.05
CA GLN A 204 13.45 -14.92 15.07
C GLN A 204 12.95 -13.80 15.99
N PHE A 205 11.97 -13.01 15.56
CA PHE A 205 11.39 -11.95 16.37
C PHE A 205 10.35 -12.56 17.32
N ARG A 206 10.80 -12.88 18.55
CA ARG A 206 9.98 -13.52 19.59
C ARG A 206 10.03 -12.83 20.95
N SER A 207 10.82 -11.77 21.10
CA SER A 207 11.07 -11.10 22.39
C SER A 207 9.93 -10.14 22.74
N GLU A 208 9.08 -10.54 23.68
CA GLU A 208 7.99 -9.71 24.23
C GLU A 208 8.52 -8.42 24.88
N ALA A 209 9.65 -8.50 25.58
CA ALA A 209 10.30 -7.33 26.17
C ALA A 209 10.78 -6.33 25.11
N LEU A 210 11.20 -6.80 23.93
CA LEU A 210 11.55 -5.93 22.81
C LEU A 210 10.30 -5.32 22.17
N GLU A 211 9.23 -6.10 22.00
CA GLU A 211 7.94 -5.63 21.47
C GLU A 211 7.38 -4.48 22.32
N SER A 212 7.32 -4.68 23.64
CA SER A 212 6.88 -3.65 24.60
C SER A 212 7.74 -2.39 24.54
N LYS A 213 9.07 -2.54 24.44
CA LYS A 213 9.98 -1.40 24.32
C LYS A 213 9.75 -0.64 23.03
N LEU A 214 9.59 -1.33 21.89
CA LEU A 214 9.31 -0.69 20.61
C LEU A 214 8.00 0.09 20.64
N LEU A 215 6.93 -0.50 21.20
CA LEU A 215 5.65 0.20 21.36
C LEU A 215 5.77 1.43 22.26
N LYS A 216 6.53 1.33 23.37
CA LYS A 216 6.80 2.47 24.23
C LYS A 216 7.49 3.59 23.45
N TYR A 217 8.57 3.29 22.73
CA TYR A 217 9.28 4.28 21.91
C TYR A 217 8.41 4.87 20.81
N LEU A 218 7.54 4.08 20.18
CA LEU A 218 6.61 4.57 19.17
C LEU A 218 5.49 5.45 19.75
N GLY A 219 5.24 5.37 21.06
CA GLY A 219 4.27 6.19 21.78
C GLY A 219 4.87 7.45 22.43
N GLU A 220 6.19 7.63 22.40
CA GLU A 220 6.85 8.84 22.89
C GLU A 220 6.69 9.96 21.84
N GLU A 221 6.21 11.14 22.26
CA GLU A 221 5.95 12.28 21.35
C GLU A 221 7.23 12.86 20.74
N GLU A 222 8.38 12.66 21.39
CA GLU A 222 9.69 13.19 20.97
C GLU A 222 10.53 12.13 20.25
N VAL A 223 9.98 11.49 19.22
CA VAL A 223 10.84 10.74 18.30
C VAL A 223 11.83 11.74 17.70
N ASN A 224 13.11 11.54 17.97
CA ASN A 224 14.17 12.45 17.55
C ASN A 224 14.17 12.57 16.00
N GLU A 225 13.48 13.59 15.48
CA GLU A 225 13.34 13.84 14.04
C GLU A 225 14.72 13.94 13.36
N GLU A 226 15.71 14.49 14.05
CA GLU A 226 17.10 14.56 13.56
C GLU A 226 17.69 13.17 13.33
N LEU A 227 17.40 12.20 14.21
CA LEU A 227 17.82 10.81 14.02
C LEU A 227 17.10 10.15 12.84
N LEU A 228 15.79 10.39 12.70
CA LEU A 228 15.02 9.89 11.57
C LEU A 228 15.58 10.42 10.24
N GLU A 229 15.86 11.72 10.15
CA GLU A 229 16.46 12.32 8.95
C GLU A 229 17.82 11.73 8.61
N LYS A 230 18.68 11.49 9.63
CA LYS A 230 19.99 10.85 9.43
C LYS A 230 19.84 9.41 8.93
N LEU A 231 18.92 8.64 9.51
CA LEU A 231 18.64 7.27 9.10
C LEU A 231 18.04 7.21 7.71
N ASP A 232 17.12 8.10 7.37
CA ASP A 232 16.51 8.18 6.05
C ASP A 232 17.54 8.56 4.98
N ARG A 233 18.45 9.49 5.28
CA ARG A 233 19.56 9.82 4.38
C ARG A 233 20.48 8.62 4.12
N ALA A 234 20.90 7.93 5.18
CA ALA A 234 21.75 6.75 5.05
C ALA A 234 21.05 5.60 4.30
N ASN A 235 19.76 5.37 4.60
CA ASN A 235 18.95 4.36 3.90
C ASN A 235 18.75 4.71 2.43
N TRP A 236 18.52 5.98 2.11
CA TRP A 236 18.37 6.44 0.73
C TRP A 236 19.62 6.14 -0.11
N GLU A 237 20.80 6.48 0.42
CA GLU A 237 22.08 6.20 -0.25
C GLU A 237 22.27 4.70 -0.47
N PHE A 238 21.93 3.86 0.50
CA PHE A 238 22.02 2.41 0.34
C PHE A 238 21.05 1.86 -0.71
N GLN A 239 19.80 2.32 -0.73
CA GLN A 239 18.77 1.83 -1.65
C GLN A 239 19.05 2.26 -3.09
N VAL A 240 19.43 3.52 -3.32
CA VAL A 240 19.76 4.06 -4.66
C VAL A 240 20.94 3.31 -5.30
N ASN A 241 21.86 2.79 -4.48
CA ASN A 241 23.00 2.01 -4.96
C ASN A 241 22.66 0.54 -5.32
N ARG A 242 21.40 0.10 -5.19
CA ARG A 242 21.01 -1.24 -5.63
C ARG A 242 21.17 -1.41 -7.14
N PRO A 243 21.55 -2.62 -7.62
CA PRO A 243 21.76 -2.88 -9.05
C PRO A 243 20.60 -2.45 -9.94
N LEU A 244 19.36 -2.64 -9.47
CA LEU A 244 18.14 -2.23 -10.17
C LEU A 244 18.14 -0.72 -10.45
N LEU A 245 18.40 0.11 -9.42
CA LEU A 245 18.35 1.57 -9.55
C LEU A 245 19.62 2.17 -10.15
N LYS A 246 20.77 1.49 -10.01
CA LYS A 246 22.07 1.95 -10.51
C LYS A 246 22.11 2.08 -12.04
N GLY A 247 21.33 1.29 -12.77
CA GLY A 247 21.18 1.42 -14.23
C GLY A 247 20.08 2.38 -14.68
N MET A 248 19.24 2.85 -13.76
CA MET A 248 18.00 3.59 -14.08
C MET A 248 18.10 5.10 -13.81
N LEU A 249 19.02 5.52 -12.93
CA LEU A 249 19.20 6.92 -12.59
C LEU A 249 20.34 7.54 -13.42
N PRO A 250 20.17 8.75 -13.98
CA PRO A 250 21.24 9.43 -14.68
C PRO A 250 22.42 9.65 -13.71
N SER A 251 23.62 9.24 -14.13
CA SER A 251 24.86 9.53 -13.42
C SER A 251 24.93 11.04 -13.17
N LYS A 252 24.99 11.46 -11.91
CA LYS A 252 25.26 12.85 -11.55
C LYS A 252 26.66 13.26 -11.97
#